data_AF-A0A845X291-F1
#
_entry.id   AF-A0A845X291-F1
#
_cell.length_a   1.000
_cell.length_b   1.000
_cell.length_c   1.000
_cell.angle_alpha   90.00
_cell.angle_beta   90.00
_cell.angle_gamma   90.00
#
_symmetry.space_group_name_H-M   'P 1'
#
loop_
_entity.id
_entity.type
_entity.pdbx_description
1 polymer ?
#
loop_
_entity_poly.entity_id
_entity_poly.type
_entity_poly.pdbx_seq_one_letter_code
_entity_poly.pdbx_strand_id
1 'polypeptide(L)'
;MKSNILASLISLIALNWGQVAIAADHQPPSRRFQDDPTTPIAAILNEWHQKHPEIPLFVCVCKLHECDSSERWPFRRFTFAEVIPALGDANRGDAETQGFGCVIINPHEM
;
A
#
# COMPACT_ATOMS: atom_id res chain seq x y z
N MET A 1 33.71 -21.29 61.88
CA MET A 1 33.64 -20.90 60.46
C MET A 1 32.17 -20.90 60.05
N LYS A 2 31.65 -19.73 59.64
CA LYS A 2 30.23 -19.47 59.38
C LYS A 2 29.87 -19.97 57.97
N SER A 3 28.84 -20.81 57.85
CA SER A 3 28.36 -21.37 56.57
C SER A 3 27.10 -20.64 56.08
N ASN A 4 27.32 -19.78 55.09
CA ASN A 4 26.49 -19.44 53.92
C ASN A 4 24.95 -19.52 54.00
N ILE A 5 24.41 -18.39 54.45
CA ILE A 5 23.33 -17.56 53.91
C ILE A 5 22.78 -17.89 52.48
N LEU A 6 21.43 -17.89 52.43
CA LEU A 6 20.47 -17.57 51.36
C LEU A 6 20.14 -18.60 50.25
N ALA A 7 19.00 -19.25 50.47
CA ALA A 7 18.19 -19.92 49.46
C ALA A 7 17.71 -18.94 48.37
N SER A 8 17.78 -19.40 47.13
CA SER A 8 17.46 -18.67 45.90
C SER A 8 15.99 -18.25 45.81
N LEU A 9 15.76 -16.97 45.51
CA LEU A 9 14.48 -16.43 45.05
C LEU A 9 14.29 -16.80 43.58
N ILE A 10 13.34 -17.70 43.30
CA ILE A 10 12.88 -18.02 41.95
C ILE A 10 12.01 -16.86 41.46
N SER A 11 12.54 -16.04 40.57
CA SER A 11 11.80 -14.99 39.88
C SER A 11 10.76 -15.61 38.93
N LEU A 12 9.49 -15.60 39.31
CA LEU A 12 8.36 -15.82 38.41
C LEU A 12 8.07 -14.52 37.65
N ILE A 13 8.73 -14.33 36.50
CA ILE A 13 8.28 -13.38 35.48
C ILE A 13 7.73 -14.22 34.34
N ALA A 14 6.47 -14.64 34.47
CA ALA A 14 5.72 -15.11 33.32
C ALA A 14 5.47 -13.89 32.43
N LEU A 15 6.34 -13.69 31.44
CA LEU A 15 6.09 -12.80 30.32
C LEU A 15 4.80 -13.28 29.66
N ASN A 16 3.71 -12.60 29.96
CA ASN A 16 2.47 -12.75 29.22
C ASN A 16 2.72 -12.11 27.85
N TRP A 17 3.28 -12.89 26.93
CA TRP A 17 3.33 -12.58 25.51
C TRP A 17 1.90 -12.59 25.02
N GLY A 18 1.17 -11.51 25.32
CA GLY A 18 -0.13 -11.23 24.73
C GLY A 18 0.06 -11.33 23.24
N GLN A 19 -0.48 -12.39 22.67
CA GLN A 19 -0.62 -12.55 21.24
C GLN A 19 -1.57 -11.44 20.81
N VAL A 20 -1.02 -10.26 20.52
CA VAL A 20 -1.72 -9.25 19.75
C VAL A 20 -1.87 -9.88 18.38
N ALA A 21 -2.99 -10.59 18.19
CA ALA A 21 -3.48 -10.91 16.87
C ALA A 21 -3.75 -9.55 16.21
N ILE A 22 -2.75 -9.02 15.51
CA ILE A 22 -2.97 -7.93 14.57
C ILE A 22 -3.95 -8.52 13.58
N ALA A 23 -5.22 -8.10 13.65
CA ALA A 23 -6.18 -8.39 12.62
C ALA A 23 -5.55 -7.85 11.32
N ALA A 24 -5.09 -8.76 10.46
CA ALA A 24 -4.59 -8.38 9.17
C ALA A 24 -5.73 -7.64 8.47
N ASP A 25 -5.55 -6.35 8.22
CA ASP A 25 -6.55 -5.54 7.56
C ASP A 25 -6.82 -6.15 6.17
N HIS A 26 -7.95 -6.88 6.07
CA HIS A 26 -8.37 -7.61 4.88
C HIS A 26 -8.88 -6.67 3.77
N GLN A 27 -8.63 -5.37 3.88
CA GLN A 27 -8.96 -4.41 2.84
C GLN A 27 -8.26 -4.75 1.51
N PRO A 28 -8.97 -4.59 0.37
CA PRO A 28 -8.34 -4.72 -0.93
C PRO A 28 -7.16 -3.76 -1.09
N PRO A 29 -6.09 -4.14 -1.83
CA PRO A 29 -4.95 -3.27 -2.09
C PRO A 29 -5.30 -1.86 -2.57
N SER A 30 -6.27 -1.71 -3.48
CA SER A 30 -6.76 -0.41 -3.96
C SER A 30 -7.32 0.47 -2.84
N ARG A 31 -8.04 -0.14 -1.89
CA ARG A 31 -8.56 0.57 -0.72
C ARG A 31 -7.43 0.94 0.23
N ARG A 32 -6.51 0.01 0.50
CA ARG A 32 -5.34 0.26 1.35
C ARG A 32 -4.47 1.37 0.79
N PHE A 33 -4.27 1.44 -0.52
CA PHE A 33 -3.46 2.47 -1.16
C PHE A 33 -4.00 3.89 -0.96
N GLN A 34 -5.32 4.04 -0.78
CA GLN A 34 -5.91 5.34 -0.46
C GLN A 34 -5.38 5.87 0.88
N ASP A 35 -5.26 4.98 1.86
CA ASP A 35 -4.90 5.31 3.25
C ASP A 35 -3.38 5.17 3.51
N ASP A 36 -2.71 4.29 2.75
CA ASP A 36 -1.28 3.97 2.85
C ASP A 36 -0.60 4.02 1.46
N PRO A 37 0.10 5.12 1.12
CA PRO A 37 0.78 5.27 -0.16
C PRO A 37 1.93 4.28 -0.39
N THR A 38 2.36 3.54 0.64
CA THR A 38 3.40 2.51 0.51
C THR A 38 2.86 1.19 -0.02
N THR A 39 1.53 1.05 -0.19
CA THR A 39 0.92 -0.13 -0.78
C THR A 39 1.50 -0.37 -2.18
N PRO A 40 2.06 -1.57 -2.47
CA PRO A 40 2.69 -1.84 -3.76
C PRO A 40 1.70 -1.69 -4.92
N ILE A 41 2.07 -0.90 -5.92
CA ILE A 41 1.26 -0.69 -7.12
C ILE A 41 0.90 -2.02 -7.80
N ALA A 42 1.83 -2.97 -7.86
CA ALA A 42 1.60 -4.30 -8.42
C ALA A 42 0.45 -5.05 -7.72
N ALA A 43 0.26 -4.87 -6.40
CA ALA A 43 -0.85 -5.50 -5.68
C ALA A 43 -2.21 -4.93 -6.12
N ILE A 44 -2.28 -3.63 -6.40
CA ILE A 44 -3.48 -2.96 -6.91
C ILE A 44 -3.77 -3.39 -8.35
N LEU A 45 -2.74 -3.42 -9.20
CA LEU A 45 -2.88 -3.86 -10.58
C LEU A 45 -3.31 -5.32 -10.67
N ASN A 46 -2.75 -6.21 -9.85
CA ASN A 46 -3.19 -7.60 -9.78
C ASN A 46 -4.62 -7.73 -9.26
N GLU A 47 -5.02 -6.97 -8.23
CA GLU A 47 -6.41 -6.92 -7.76
C GLU A 47 -7.37 -6.54 -8.90
N TRP A 48 -7.05 -5.47 -9.64
CA TRP A 48 -7.90 -4.99 -10.72
C TRP A 48 -7.93 -5.93 -11.92
N HIS A 49 -6.79 -6.53 -12.31
CA HIS A 49 -6.76 -7.52 -13.37
C HIS A 49 -7.61 -8.75 -13.05
N GLN A 50 -7.56 -9.24 -11.81
CA GLN A 50 -8.39 -10.37 -11.38
C GLN A 50 -9.89 -10.06 -11.43
N LYS A 51 -10.29 -8.80 -11.17
CA LYS A 51 -11.69 -8.36 -11.18
C LYS A 51 -12.18 -7.96 -12.58
N HIS A 52 -11.30 -7.44 -13.42
CA HIS A 52 -11.60 -6.81 -14.71
C HIS A 52 -10.51 -7.16 -15.75
N PRO A 53 -10.35 -8.45 -16.12
CA PRO A 53 -9.25 -8.89 -16.97
C PRO A 53 -9.26 -8.28 -18.38
N GLU A 54 -10.40 -7.80 -18.84
CA GLU A 54 -10.61 -7.18 -20.15
C GLU A 54 -10.29 -5.67 -20.19
N ILE A 55 -10.16 -5.01 -19.04
CA ILE A 55 -9.92 -3.57 -18.97
C ILE A 55 -8.42 -3.30 -18.93
N PRO A 56 -7.88 -2.43 -19.82
CA PRO A 56 -6.45 -2.14 -19.82
C PRO A 56 -6.03 -1.45 -18.53
N LEU A 57 -4.83 -1.79 -18.05
CA LEU A 57 -4.23 -1.22 -16.85
C LEU A 57 -3.10 -0.28 -17.22
N PHE A 58 -2.96 0.79 -16.44
CA PHE A 58 -1.91 1.78 -16.63
C PHE A 58 -1.21 2.09 -15.32
N VAL A 59 0.07 2.46 -15.42
CA VAL A 59 0.82 3.12 -14.35
C VAL A 59 1.12 4.54 -14.79
N CYS A 60 0.76 5.48 -13.94
CA CYS A 60 0.86 6.90 -14.19
C CYS A 60 1.86 7.53 -13.21
N VAL A 61 2.82 8.29 -13.73
CA VAL A 61 3.85 8.97 -12.94
C VAL A 61 3.63 10.48 -12.95
N CYS A 62 3.76 11.14 -11.80
CA CYS A 62 3.66 12.60 -11.75
C CYS A 62 4.88 13.24 -12.45
N LYS A 63 4.62 14.03 -13.50
CA LYS A 63 5.67 14.69 -14.31
C LYS A 63 5.93 16.14 -13.91
N LEU A 64 5.08 16.69 -13.05
CA LEU A 64 5.16 18.07 -12.57
C LEU A 64 5.80 18.11 -11.18
N HIS A 65 6.05 19.32 -10.67
CA HIS A 65 6.46 19.47 -9.27
C HIS A 65 5.39 18.93 -8.30
N GLU A 66 4.13 19.18 -8.63
CA GLU A 66 2.95 18.68 -7.92
C GLU A 66 1.88 18.24 -8.94
N CYS A 67 1.25 17.11 -8.71
CA CYS A 67 0.04 16.64 -9.40
C CYS A 67 -1.08 16.51 -8.37
N ASP A 68 -2.21 17.19 -8.61
CA ASP A 68 -3.32 17.27 -7.64
C ASP A 68 -4.46 16.33 -8.01
N SER A 69 -4.61 15.25 -7.23
CA SER A 69 -5.74 14.34 -7.31
C SER A 69 -6.61 14.43 -6.05
N SER A 70 -6.71 15.57 -5.38
CA SER A 70 -7.50 15.69 -4.13
C SER A 70 -9.01 15.50 -4.32
N GLU A 71 -9.55 15.78 -5.51
CA GLU A 71 -10.98 15.64 -5.82
C GLU A 71 -11.38 14.26 -6.35
N ARG A 72 -10.42 13.37 -6.64
CA ARG A 72 -10.65 12.03 -7.20
C ARG A 72 -9.78 11.01 -6.50
N TRP A 73 -10.13 9.73 -6.56
CA TRP A 73 -9.25 8.71 -6.00
C TRP A 73 -7.83 8.84 -6.59
N PRO A 74 -6.75 8.76 -5.78
CA PRO A 74 -6.70 8.37 -4.35
C PRO A 74 -6.79 9.54 -3.33
N PHE A 75 -7.33 10.69 -3.73
CA PHE A 75 -7.69 11.84 -2.86
C PHE A 75 -6.52 12.52 -2.16
N ARG A 76 -5.39 12.67 -2.87
CA ARG A 76 -4.21 13.33 -2.35
C ARG A 76 -3.40 14.02 -3.45
N ARG A 77 -2.34 14.71 -3.04
CA ARG A 77 -1.37 15.32 -3.94
C ARG A 77 -0.15 14.42 -4.06
N PHE A 78 0.49 14.51 -5.22
CA PHE A 78 1.66 13.73 -5.59
C PHE A 78 2.79 14.68 -5.98
N THR A 79 3.98 14.37 -5.52
CA THR A 79 5.22 15.03 -5.91
C THR A 79 5.84 14.33 -7.12
N PHE A 80 6.80 15.00 -7.74
CA PHE A 80 7.49 14.49 -8.91
C PHE A 80 7.95 13.03 -8.74
N ALA A 81 7.72 12.22 -9.78
CA ALA A 81 8.03 10.80 -9.84
C ALA A 81 7.19 9.85 -8.96
N GLU A 82 6.28 10.36 -8.12
CA GLU A 82 5.31 9.48 -7.45
C GLU A 82 4.27 8.93 -8.43
N VAL A 83 3.72 7.75 -8.09
CA VAL A 83 2.94 6.94 -9.03
C VAL A 83 1.53 6.65 -8.54
N ILE A 84 0.60 6.54 -9.48
CA ILE A 84 -0.75 6.01 -9.28
C ILE A 84 -1.07 4.95 -10.33
N PRO A 85 -1.87 3.93 -10.00
CA PRO A 85 -2.43 3.03 -11.01
C PRO A 85 -3.71 3.66 -11.60
N ALA A 86 -4.02 3.33 -12.85
CA ALA A 86 -5.28 3.71 -13.49
C ALA A 86 -5.92 2.51 -14.20
N LEU A 87 -7.25 2.38 -14.05
CA LEU A 87 -8.07 1.32 -14.63
C LEU A 87 -8.82 1.87 -15.85
N GLY A 88 -8.43 1.42 -17.05
CA GLY A 88 -9.05 1.85 -18.29
C GLY A 88 -8.66 3.26 -18.75
N ASP A 89 -9.04 3.58 -19.98
CA ASP A 89 -8.68 4.83 -20.64
C ASP A 89 -9.29 6.08 -19.99
N ALA A 90 -10.46 5.95 -19.37
CA ALA A 90 -11.09 7.08 -18.68
C ALA A 90 -10.25 7.56 -17.50
N ASN A 91 -9.82 6.64 -16.62
CA ASN A 91 -8.99 7.00 -15.47
C ASN A 91 -7.56 7.38 -15.90
N ARG A 92 -7.04 6.82 -16.99
CA ARG A 92 -5.80 7.30 -17.63
C ARG A 92 -5.92 8.77 -18.05
N GLY A 93 -6.99 9.11 -18.78
CA GLY A 93 -7.25 10.47 -19.23
C GLY A 93 -7.39 11.44 -18.06
N ASP A 94 -8.15 11.06 -17.03
CA ASP A 94 -8.31 11.86 -15.82
C ASP A 94 -6.96 12.12 -15.13
N ALA A 95 -6.09 11.11 -15.00
CA ALA A 95 -4.75 11.27 -14.46
C ALA A 95 -3.88 12.19 -15.34
N GLU A 96 -3.92 12.02 -16.65
CA GLU A 96 -3.16 12.88 -17.58
C GLU A 96 -3.55 14.36 -17.47
N THR A 97 -4.84 14.67 -17.29
CA THR A 97 -5.30 16.05 -17.05
C THR A 97 -4.80 16.66 -15.73
N GLN A 98 -4.42 15.81 -14.76
CA GLN A 98 -3.87 16.22 -13.47
C GLN A 98 -2.34 16.32 -13.47
N GLY A 99 -1.70 16.17 -14.64
CA GLY A 99 -0.25 16.32 -14.79
C GLY A 99 0.54 15.01 -14.79
N PHE A 100 -0.14 13.86 -14.71
CA PHE A 100 0.52 12.56 -14.80
C PHE A 100 0.88 12.19 -16.26
N GLY A 101 1.85 11.31 -16.42
CA GLY A 101 2.12 10.60 -17.68
C GLY A 101 1.94 9.12 -17.47
N CYS A 102 1.17 8.47 -18.34
CA CYS A 102 0.77 7.08 -18.16
C CYS A 102 1.38 6.16 -19.21
N VAL A 103 1.70 4.94 -18.79
CA VAL A 103 2.10 3.84 -19.68
C VAL A 103 1.19 2.65 -19.46
N ILE A 104 0.84 1.95 -20.55
CA ILE A 104 0.07 0.71 -20.48
C ILE A 104 0.93 -0.39 -19.85
N ILE A 105 0.31 -1.21 -19.01
CA ILE A 105 0.95 -2.38 -18.39
C ILE A 105 0.32 -3.64 -18.94
N ASN A 106 1.15 -4.60 -19.33
CA ASN A 106 0.72 -5.95 -19.63
C ASN A 106 0.73 -6.78 -18.33
N PRO A 107 -0.42 -7.18 -17.78
CA PRO A 107 -0.47 -7.91 -16.53
C PRO A 107 0.16 -9.31 -16.58
N HIS A 108 0.39 -9.86 -17.77
CA HIS A 108 1.10 -11.14 -17.93
C HIS A 108 2.63 -11.03 -17.77
N GLU A 109 3.16 -9.81 -17.70
CA GLU A 109 4.59 -9.52 -17.57
C GLU A 109 4.97 -9.02 -16.16
N MET A 110 4.01 -8.99 -15.22
CA MET A 110 4.17 -8.51 -13.85
C MET A 110 4.48 -9.61 -12.84
#